data_AF-A0A962MRK5-F1
#
_entry.id   AF-A0A962MRK5-F1
#
_cell.length_a   1.000
_cell.length_b   1.000
_cell.length_c   1.000
_cell.angle_alpha   90.00
_cell.angle_beta   90.00
_cell.angle_gamma   90.00
#
_symmetry.space_group_name_H-M   'P 1'
#
loop_
_entity.id
_entity.type
_entity.pdbx_description
1 polymer ?
#
loop_
_entity_poly.entity_id
_entity_poly.type
_entity_poly.pdbx_seq_one_letter_code
_entity_poly.pdbx_strand_id
1 'polypeptide(L)'
;MIVECFARRIMAPFQGVLQVIRVGAGEAESVDGINWVLYAAHPDILAHSGLSEVRFGTWTTKHGLRRAQVRGTAAGHLIEQIGQPLIGALQAFSPQIPFPLQDRREYWLLDADTDEPIVLIDTRLIDEAVPPAELSTWLPGQAARVDFAALHELERQIAARAGRRPRAEWFERRADGSGVDSAGRRHPVERFPRLMLATDWRERSERRVARAFVEWWAPALLQLQHLEDRERAELERAAARRASTMARLFRLYPKTIDEQTLRVARVQARMQASGPRGAHYEEPFLWLE
;
A
#
# COMPACT_ATOMS: atom_id res chain seq x y z
N MET A 1 -28.21 1.95 -3.37
CA MET A 1 -26.97 1.43 -2.77
C MET A 1 -25.93 2.52 -2.86
N ILE A 2 -25.22 2.79 -1.76
CA ILE A 2 -24.10 3.73 -1.74
C ILE A 2 -22.86 2.98 -2.26
N VAL A 3 -22.09 3.60 -3.14
CA VAL A 3 -20.81 3.08 -3.63
C VAL A 3 -19.71 3.82 -2.87
N GLU A 4 -18.81 3.08 -2.25
CA GLU A 4 -17.64 3.63 -1.57
C GLU A 4 -16.41 3.37 -2.42
N CYS A 5 -15.65 4.42 -2.70
CA CYS A 5 -14.38 4.34 -3.44
C CYS A 5 -13.30 4.95 -2.56
N PHE A 6 -12.33 4.14 -2.16
CA PHE A 6 -11.25 4.57 -1.27
C PHE A 6 -9.97 3.81 -1.57
N ALA A 7 -8.89 4.30 -0.99
CA ALA A 7 -7.61 3.64 -1.02
C ALA A 7 -7.08 3.43 0.39
N ARG A 8 -6.28 2.38 0.57
CA ARG A 8 -5.54 2.12 1.81
C ARG A 8 -4.12 1.65 1.50
N ARG A 9 -3.16 1.97 2.37
CA ARG A 9 -1.78 1.46 2.25
C ARG A 9 -1.77 -0.03 2.61
N ILE A 10 -1.03 -0.82 1.84
CA ILE A 10 -0.77 -2.24 2.14
C ILE A 10 0.49 -2.28 2.99
N MET A 11 0.37 -2.64 4.26
CA MET A 11 1.46 -2.53 5.25
C MET A 11 2.10 -3.87 5.62
N ALA A 12 3.16 -3.80 6.45
CA ALA A 12 4.02 -4.89 6.91
C ALA A 12 4.80 -5.68 5.83
N PRO A 13 5.64 -5.02 4.99
CA PRO A 13 5.96 -3.58 4.90
C PRO A 13 4.96 -2.82 4.02
N PHE A 14 5.15 -1.50 3.86
CA PHE A 14 4.45 -0.78 2.80
C PHE A 14 4.80 -1.33 1.40
N GLN A 15 3.82 -1.86 0.68
CA GLN A 15 4.00 -2.45 -0.66
C GLN A 15 3.36 -1.61 -1.77
N GLY A 16 2.63 -0.58 -1.40
CA GLY A 16 1.85 0.24 -2.30
C GLY A 16 0.47 0.51 -1.75
N VAL A 17 -0.42 0.98 -2.62
CA VAL A 17 -1.76 1.41 -2.24
C VAL A 17 -2.79 0.51 -2.90
N LEU A 18 -3.67 -0.08 -2.09
CA LEU A 18 -4.82 -0.85 -2.53
C LEU A 18 -5.96 0.09 -2.87
N GLN A 19 -6.45 0.01 -4.11
CA GLN A 19 -7.68 0.68 -4.55
C GLN A 19 -8.86 -0.22 -4.23
N VAL A 20 -9.90 0.33 -3.60
CA VAL A 20 -11.09 -0.41 -3.16
C VAL A 20 -12.35 0.26 -3.70
N ILE A 21 -13.23 -0.55 -4.30
CA ILE A 21 -14.61 -0.19 -4.63
C ILE A 21 -15.53 -1.13 -3.87
N ARG A 22 -16.35 -0.59 -2.97
CA ARG A 22 -17.28 -1.36 -2.14
C ARG A 22 -18.72 -0.98 -2.44
N VAL A 23 -19.59 -1.97 -2.57
CA VAL A 23 -21.03 -1.81 -2.80
C VAL A 23 -21.79 -2.89 -2.04
N GLY A 24 -22.47 -2.51 -0.95
CA GLY A 24 -23.16 -3.46 -0.10
C GLY A 24 -22.19 -4.54 0.42
N ALA A 25 -22.49 -5.80 0.15
CA ALA A 25 -21.67 -6.96 0.53
C ALA A 25 -20.55 -7.30 -0.48
N GLY A 26 -20.39 -6.51 -1.55
CA GLY A 26 -19.39 -6.73 -2.59
C GLY A 26 -18.21 -5.76 -2.46
N GLU A 27 -17.00 -6.28 -2.61
CA GLU A 27 -15.76 -5.50 -2.60
C GLU A 27 -14.88 -5.87 -3.78
N ALA A 28 -14.34 -4.86 -4.46
CA ALA A 28 -13.35 -5.04 -5.51
C ALA A 28 -12.06 -4.33 -5.12
N GLU A 29 -10.95 -5.06 -5.21
CA GLU A 29 -9.62 -4.57 -4.81
C GLU A 29 -8.64 -4.61 -5.98
N SER A 30 -7.76 -3.61 -6.08
CA SER A 30 -6.69 -3.58 -7.09
C SER A 30 -5.42 -2.89 -6.59
N VAL A 31 -4.26 -3.47 -6.92
CA VAL A 31 -2.92 -2.96 -6.58
C VAL A 31 -2.19 -2.28 -7.75
N ASP A 32 -2.76 -2.34 -8.95
CA ASP A 32 -2.22 -1.75 -10.18
C ASP A 32 -3.26 -0.91 -10.94
N GLY A 33 -4.50 -0.91 -10.47
CA GLY A 33 -5.64 -0.26 -11.09
C GLY A 33 -6.19 -0.97 -12.34
N ILE A 34 -5.54 -2.02 -12.83
CA ILE A 34 -5.90 -2.71 -14.07
C ILE A 34 -6.60 -4.03 -13.75
N ASN A 35 -5.99 -4.79 -12.85
CA ASN A 35 -6.46 -6.10 -12.43
C ASN A 35 -7.20 -5.95 -11.11
N TRP A 36 -8.50 -6.24 -11.15
CA TRP A 36 -9.37 -6.18 -9.98
C TRP A 36 -9.70 -7.59 -9.52
N VAL A 37 -9.62 -7.83 -8.21
CA VAL A 37 -10.11 -9.05 -7.57
C VAL A 37 -11.41 -8.72 -6.87
N LEU A 38 -12.42 -9.57 -7.05
CA LEU A 38 -13.77 -9.34 -6.55
C LEU A 38 -14.11 -10.34 -5.46
N TYR A 39 -14.57 -9.82 -4.33
CA TYR A 39 -14.96 -10.53 -3.13
C TYR A 39 -16.42 -10.27 -2.80
N ALA A 40 -17.06 -11.28 -2.21
CA ALA A 40 -18.38 -11.17 -1.60
C ALA A 40 -18.26 -11.55 -0.11
N ALA A 41 -18.67 -10.64 0.76
CA ALA A 41 -18.64 -10.80 2.21
C ALA A 41 -20.06 -10.66 2.76
N HIS A 42 -20.65 -11.77 3.21
CA HIS A 42 -22.02 -11.81 3.73
C HIS A 42 -22.10 -12.79 4.92
N PRO A 43 -22.90 -12.52 5.96
CA PRO A 43 -23.07 -13.44 7.08
C PRO A 43 -23.47 -14.85 6.64
N ASP A 44 -24.32 -14.98 5.62
CA ASP A 44 -24.68 -16.29 5.07
C ASP A 44 -23.50 -16.98 4.37
N ILE A 45 -22.56 -16.25 3.78
CA ILE A 45 -21.33 -16.87 3.23
C ILE A 45 -20.49 -17.43 4.37
N LEU A 46 -20.32 -16.67 5.46
CA LEU A 46 -19.62 -17.11 6.67
C LEU A 46 -20.27 -18.35 7.29
N ALA A 47 -21.60 -18.36 7.41
CA ALA A 47 -22.33 -19.47 8.01
C ALA A 47 -22.16 -20.80 7.23
N HIS A 48 -22.01 -20.74 5.90
CA HIS A 48 -21.91 -21.93 5.05
C HIS A 48 -20.48 -22.37 4.73
N SER A 49 -19.52 -21.44 4.70
CA SER A 49 -18.13 -21.71 4.30
C SER A 49 -17.12 -21.62 5.44
N GLY A 50 -17.47 -20.98 6.55
CA GLY A 50 -16.53 -20.60 7.60
C GLY A 50 -15.59 -19.45 7.21
N LEU A 51 -15.75 -18.86 6.02
CA LEU A 51 -14.95 -17.75 5.52
C LEU A 51 -15.73 -16.43 5.66
N SER A 52 -15.06 -15.37 6.15
CA SER A 52 -15.65 -14.03 6.22
C SER A 52 -15.98 -13.44 4.85
N GLU A 53 -15.27 -13.89 3.82
CA GLU A 53 -15.45 -13.49 2.43
C GLU A 53 -15.07 -14.61 1.46
N VAL A 54 -15.61 -14.55 0.24
CA VAL A 54 -15.26 -15.47 -0.85
C VAL A 54 -14.90 -14.67 -2.10
N ARG A 55 -13.74 -15.01 -2.69
CA ARG A 55 -13.34 -14.53 -4.01
C ARG A 55 -14.22 -15.17 -5.08
N PHE A 56 -14.92 -14.36 -5.87
CA PHE A 56 -15.83 -14.86 -6.91
C PHE A 56 -15.39 -14.53 -8.34
N GLY A 57 -14.38 -13.68 -8.51
CA GLY A 57 -13.81 -13.45 -9.83
C GLY A 57 -12.70 -12.42 -9.87
N THR A 58 -12.23 -12.19 -11.08
CA THR A 58 -11.36 -11.08 -11.44
C THR A 58 -11.99 -10.26 -12.55
N TRP A 59 -11.64 -8.98 -12.62
CA TRP A 59 -12.17 -8.08 -13.63
C TRP A 59 -11.06 -7.21 -14.21
N THR A 60 -11.14 -6.96 -15.52
CA THR A 60 -10.36 -5.92 -16.20
C THR A 60 -11.28 -5.18 -17.16
N THR A 61 -10.97 -3.93 -17.48
CA THR A 61 -11.71 -3.17 -18.50
C THR A 61 -11.72 -3.90 -19.86
N LYS A 62 -10.65 -4.62 -20.19
CA LYS A 62 -10.49 -5.30 -21.49
C LYS A 62 -11.27 -6.61 -21.58
N HIS A 63 -11.29 -7.40 -20.52
CA HIS A 63 -11.85 -8.76 -20.54
C HIS A 63 -13.16 -8.91 -19.76
N GLY A 64 -13.60 -7.86 -19.07
CA GLY A 64 -14.74 -7.94 -18.17
C GLY A 64 -14.49 -8.93 -17.02
N LEU A 65 -15.58 -9.48 -16.49
CA LEU A 65 -15.54 -10.45 -15.39
C LEU A 65 -15.07 -11.82 -15.88
N ARG A 66 -14.02 -12.34 -15.27
CA ARG A 66 -13.65 -13.76 -15.27
C ARG A 66 -14.04 -14.37 -13.93
N ARG A 67 -14.97 -15.31 -13.93
CA ARG A 67 -15.48 -15.95 -12.71
C ARG A 67 -14.47 -16.95 -12.16
N ALA A 68 -14.34 -16.97 -10.84
CA ALA A 68 -13.69 -18.09 -10.15
C ALA A 68 -14.64 -19.30 -10.20
N GLN A 69 -14.08 -20.52 -10.25
CA GLN A 69 -14.89 -21.73 -10.06
C GLN A 69 -15.31 -21.81 -8.58
N VAL A 70 -16.42 -21.16 -8.20
CA VAL A 70 -17.02 -21.35 -6.89
C VAL A 70 -17.71 -22.72 -6.92
N ARG A 71 -17.00 -23.77 -6.49
CA ARG A 71 -17.53 -25.14 -6.49
C ARG A 71 -18.61 -25.29 -5.43
N GLY A 72 -19.82 -25.68 -5.86
CA GLY A 72 -20.79 -26.41 -5.04
C GLY A 72 -21.26 -25.75 -3.75
N THR A 73 -21.83 -24.54 -3.79
CA THR A 73 -22.51 -23.98 -2.61
C THR A 73 -23.91 -23.49 -2.93
N ALA A 74 -24.85 -23.72 -2.00
CA ALA A 74 -26.17 -23.12 -1.98
C ALA A 74 -26.13 -21.57 -2.00
N ALA A 75 -24.96 -20.97 -1.75
CA ALA A 75 -24.69 -19.55 -1.78
C ALA A 75 -24.30 -18.99 -3.17
N GLY A 76 -24.23 -19.81 -4.23
CA GLY A 76 -23.85 -19.34 -5.58
C GLY A 76 -24.73 -18.20 -6.10
N HIS A 77 -26.05 -18.31 -5.91
CA HIS A 77 -27.00 -17.25 -6.30
C HIS A 77 -26.80 -15.97 -5.49
N LEU A 78 -26.50 -16.08 -4.19
CA LEU A 78 -26.20 -14.93 -3.33
C LEU A 78 -24.94 -14.20 -3.79
N ILE A 79 -23.87 -14.94 -4.11
CA ILE A 79 -22.62 -14.38 -4.64
C ILE A 79 -22.88 -13.62 -5.95
N GLU A 80 -23.73 -14.16 -6.84
CA GLU A 80 -24.11 -13.48 -8.09
C GLU A 80 -24.92 -12.21 -7.84
N GLN A 81 -25.88 -12.24 -6.91
CA GLN A 81 -26.66 -11.07 -6.51
C GLN A 81 -25.79 -9.96 -5.91
N ILE A 82 -24.78 -10.32 -5.12
CA ILE A 82 -23.81 -9.37 -4.56
C ILE A 82 -22.89 -8.83 -5.66
N GLY A 83 -22.46 -9.70 -6.59
CA GLY A 83 -21.50 -9.33 -7.64
C GLY A 83 -22.07 -8.40 -8.71
N GLN A 84 -23.35 -8.52 -9.05
CA GLN A 84 -23.97 -7.72 -10.12
C GLN A 84 -23.85 -6.19 -9.92
N PRO A 85 -24.23 -5.61 -8.76
CA PRO A 85 -24.04 -4.17 -8.52
C PRO A 85 -22.56 -3.77 -8.46
N LEU A 86 -21.67 -4.67 -7.99
CA LEU A 86 -20.23 -4.41 -7.92
C LEU A 86 -19.61 -4.27 -9.33
N ILE A 87 -20.05 -5.07 -10.31
CA ILE A 87 -19.58 -4.95 -11.70
C ILE A 87 -19.96 -3.59 -12.29
N GLY A 88 -21.19 -3.13 -12.05
CA GLY A 88 -21.64 -1.81 -12.48
C GLY A 88 -20.82 -0.68 -11.85
N ALA A 89 -20.52 -0.80 -10.56
CA ALA A 89 -19.65 0.15 -9.87
C ALA A 89 -18.20 0.12 -10.40
N LEU A 90 -17.63 -1.06 -10.67
CA LEU A 90 -16.31 -1.18 -11.30
C LEU A 90 -16.24 -0.44 -12.64
N GLN A 91 -17.25 -0.60 -13.50
CA GLN A 91 -17.32 0.09 -14.78
C GLN A 91 -17.39 1.61 -14.62
N ALA A 92 -18.15 2.10 -13.64
CA ALA A 92 -18.34 3.53 -13.40
C ALA A 92 -17.15 4.21 -12.71
N PHE A 93 -16.49 3.52 -11.77
CA PHE A 93 -15.53 4.14 -10.85
C PHE A 93 -14.07 3.72 -11.06
N SER A 94 -13.77 2.58 -11.69
CA SER A 94 -12.37 2.19 -12.00
C SER A 94 -11.58 3.19 -12.87
N PRO A 95 -12.20 4.07 -13.69
CA PRO A 95 -11.47 5.15 -14.37
C PRO A 95 -11.03 6.30 -13.45
N GLN A 96 -11.57 6.40 -12.24
CA GLN A 96 -11.38 7.55 -11.33
C GLN A 96 -10.21 7.36 -10.34
N ILE A 97 -9.47 6.25 -10.46
CA ILE A 97 -8.29 6.00 -9.63
C ILE A 97 -7.16 7.02 -9.92
N PRO A 98 -6.26 7.27 -8.94
CA PRO A 98 -6.27 6.73 -7.58
C PRO A 98 -7.36 7.35 -6.70
N PHE A 99 -8.03 6.52 -5.90
CA PHE A 99 -9.03 6.97 -4.92
C PHE A 99 -8.37 7.61 -3.70
N PRO A 100 -9.09 8.44 -2.92
CA PRO A 100 -8.55 9.07 -1.71
C PRO A 100 -8.07 8.04 -0.67
N LEU A 101 -6.89 8.27 -0.10
CA LEU A 101 -6.39 7.47 1.04
C LEU A 101 -7.26 7.71 2.29
N GLN A 102 -7.75 6.64 2.90
CA GLN A 102 -8.64 6.70 4.07
C GLN A 102 -8.11 6.00 5.31
N ASP A 103 -7.00 5.26 5.21
CA ASP A 103 -6.33 4.59 6.31
C ASP A 103 -5.55 5.60 7.18
N ARG A 104 -6.32 6.35 7.99
CA ARG A 104 -5.83 7.47 8.79
C ARG A 104 -5.32 7.09 10.17
N ARG A 105 -5.55 5.87 10.63
CA ARG A 105 -4.90 5.38 11.85
C ARG A 105 -3.56 4.82 11.47
N GLU A 106 -2.51 5.34 12.06
CA GLU A 106 -1.12 5.00 11.76
C GLU A 106 -0.42 4.48 13.01
N TYR A 107 0.24 3.33 12.89
CA TYR A 107 1.00 2.73 13.96
C TYR A 107 2.50 2.95 13.73
N TRP A 108 3.12 3.72 14.60
CA TRP A 108 4.50 4.17 14.43
C TRP A 108 5.41 3.55 15.47
N LEU A 109 6.56 3.04 15.03
CA LEU A 109 7.70 2.78 15.91
C LEU A 109 8.27 4.12 16.39
N LEU A 110 8.56 4.24 17.69
CA LEU A 110 9.02 5.48 18.29
C LEU A 110 10.51 5.43 18.67
N ASP A 111 11.13 6.60 18.59
CA ASP A 111 12.46 6.89 19.13
C ASP A 111 12.46 6.71 20.66
N ALA A 112 13.48 6.00 21.15
CA ALA A 112 13.59 5.71 22.58
C ALA A 112 13.78 6.97 23.43
N ASP A 113 14.46 7.97 22.89
CA ASP A 113 14.84 9.19 23.60
C ASP A 113 13.84 10.32 23.38
N THR A 114 13.27 10.44 22.18
CA THR A 114 12.42 11.61 21.82
C THR A 114 10.93 11.31 21.69
N ASP A 115 10.51 10.04 21.72
CA ASP A 115 9.16 9.60 21.37
C ASP A 115 8.72 10.02 19.94
N GLU A 116 9.67 10.38 19.06
CA GLU A 116 9.34 10.75 17.69
C GLU A 116 9.15 9.49 16.81
N PRO A 117 8.17 9.50 15.89
CA PRO A 117 8.00 8.43 14.92
C PRO A 117 9.25 8.18 14.06
N ILE A 118 9.78 6.95 14.09
CA ILE A 118 10.90 6.50 13.27
C ILE A 118 10.41 5.92 11.95
N VAL A 119 9.51 4.94 12.02
CA VAL A 119 9.04 4.17 10.86
C VAL A 119 7.61 3.70 11.07
N LEU A 120 6.81 3.79 10.02
CA LEU A 120 5.42 3.33 10.01
C LEU A 120 5.38 1.81 9.92
N ILE A 121 4.70 1.17 10.87
CA ILE A 121 4.54 -0.29 10.95
C ILE A 121 3.25 -0.71 10.25
N ASP A 122 2.13 -0.07 10.58
CA ASP A 122 0.80 -0.49 10.13
C ASP A 122 -0.16 0.70 9.97
N THR A 123 -1.24 0.49 9.23
CA THR A 123 -2.31 1.47 9.03
C THR A 123 -3.68 0.82 9.06
N ARG A 124 -4.69 1.58 9.52
CA ARG A 124 -6.08 1.13 9.60
C ARG A 124 -7.04 2.22 9.16
N LEU A 125 -8.19 1.80 8.64
CA LEU A 125 -9.35 2.68 8.49
C LEU A 125 -9.86 3.12 9.87
N ILE A 126 -10.68 4.16 9.90
CA ILE A 126 -11.20 4.73 11.15
C ILE A 126 -12.22 3.82 11.84
N ASP A 127 -12.90 2.97 11.08
CA ASP A 127 -13.92 2.02 11.50
C ASP A 127 -13.35 0.62 11.81
N GLU A 128 -12.12 0.34 11.38
CA GLU A 128 -11.43 -0.91 11.70
C GLU A 128 -10.99 -0.96 13.17
N ALA A 129 -11.08 -2.15 13.77
CA ALA A 129 -10.58 -2.38 15.12
C ALA A 129 -9.06 -2.14 15.17
N VAL A 130 -8.62 -1.40 16.19
CA VAL A 130 -7.19 -1.17 16.43
C VAL A 130 -6.66 -2.31 17.29
N PRO A 131 -5.71 -3.12 16.80
CA PRO A 131 -5.13 -4.17 17.62
C PRO A 131 -4.35 -3.55 18.79
N PRO A 132 -4.22 -4.26 19.92
CA PRO A 132 -3.33 -3.86 21.00
C PRO A 132 -1.92 -3.54 20.47
N ALA A 133 -1.27 -2.53 21.04
CA ALA A 133 0.06 -2.08 20.65
C ALA A 133 1.17 -3.05 21.10
N GLU A 134 1.13 -4.29 20.59
CA GLU A 134 1.99 -5.39 21.04
C GLU A 134 3.21 -5.61 20.13
N LEU A 135 3.12 -5.24 18.85
CA LEU A 135 4.20 -5.45 17.87
C LEU A 135 4.99 -4.17 17.61
N SER A 136 6.07 -3.94 18.37
CA SER A 136 6.99 -2.82 18.13
C SER A 136 8.17 -3.17 17.20
N THR A 137 7.93 -4.05 16.21
CA THR A 137 8.95 -4.48 15.25
C THR A 137 8.56 -4.08 13.83
N TRP A 138 9.46 -3.36 13.16
CA TRP A 138 9.34 -3.07 11.74
C TRP A 138 9.76 -4.28 10.91
N LEU A 139 8.95 -4.63 9.91
CA LEU A 139 9.24 -5.71 8.97
C LEU A 139 9.43 -5.10 7.56
N PRO A 140 10.60 -5.25 6.93
CA PRO A 140 10.92 -4.62 5.64
C PRO A 140 10.37 -5.36 4.41
N GLY A 141 9.79 -6.55 4.60
CA GLY A 141 9.26 -7.42 3.54
C GLY A 141 10.31 -8.13 2.70
N GLN A 142 9.83 -8.95 1.76
CA GLN A 142 10.68 -9.91 1.05
C GLN A 142 11.46 -9.27 -0.09
N ALA A 143 10.88 -8.33 -0.85
CA ALA A 143 11.57 -7.60 -1.90
C ALA A 143 12.78 -6.85 -1.34
N ALA A 144 12.65 -6.21 -0.18
CA ALA A 144 13.78 -5.55 0.46
C ALA A 144 14.85 -6.57 0.86
N ARG A 145 14.47 -7.73 1.41
CA ARG A 145 15.41 -8.80 1.78
C ARG A 145 16.19 -9.36 0.58
N VAL A 146 15.58 -9.38 -0.60
CA VAL A 146 16.20 -9.88 -1.84
C VAL A 146 17.02 -8.80 -2.54
N ASP A 147 16.49 -7.58 -2.67
CA ASP A 147 17.01 -6.57 -3.58
C ASP A 147 17.73 -5.39 -2.90
N PHE A 148 17.59 -5.21 -1.59
CA PHE A 148 18.16 -4.06 -0.88
C PHE A 148 19.42 -4.44 -0.11
N ALA A 149 20.59 -4.19 -0.71
CA ALA A 149 21.89 -4.59 -0.19
C ALA A 149 22.20 -4.08 1.24
N ALA A 150 21.72 -2.90 1.61
CA ALA A 150 21.98 -2.29 2.92
C ALA A 150 20.89 -2.58 3.97
N LEU A 151 20.04 -3.59 3.75
CA LEU A 151 18.88 -3.84 4.62
C LEU A 151 19.28 -4.10 6.08
N HIS A 152 20.26 -4.98 6.31
CA HIS A 152 20.65 -5.33 7.68
C HIS A 152 21.21 -4.12 8.44
N GLU A 153 21.86 -3.20 7.74
CA GLU A 153 22.35 -1.96 8.32
C GLU A 153 21.19 -1.02 8.68
N LEU A 154 20.17 -0.91 7.83
CA LEU A 154 18.97 -0.15 8.13
C LEU A 154 18.18 -0.73 9.32
N GLU A 155 18.00 -2.06 9.35
CA GLU A 155 17.33 -2.74 10.47
C GLU A 155 18.05 -2.48 11.79
N ARG A 156 19.40 -2.54 11.80
CA ARG A 156 20.19 -2.17 12.97
C ARG A 156 20.01 -0.71 13.38
N GLN A 157 20.01 0.22 12.43
CA GLN A 157 19.84 1.64 12.71
C GLN A 157 18.46 1.95 13.32
N ILE A 158 17.41 1.33 12.79
CA ILE A 158 16.05 1.47 13.34
C ILE A 158 15.96 0.85 14.74
N ALA A 159 16.50 -0.36 14.93
CA ALA A 159 16.51 -1.03 16.23
C ALA A 159 17.32 -0.25 17.28
N ALA A 160 18.46 0.33 16.91
CA ALA A 160 19.26 1.16 17.78
C ALA A 160 18.50 2.42 18.22
N ARG A 161 17.82 3.10 17.28
CA ARG A 161 17.02 4.30 17.55
C ARG A 161 15.76 4.00 18.38
N ALA A 162 15.16 2.84 18.20
CA ALA A 162 14.02 2.37 19.01
C ALA A 162 14.42 1.87 20.42
N GLY A 163 15.72 1.67 20.66
CA GLY A 163 16.28 1.30 21.95
C GLY A 163 15.98 -0.14 22.39
N ARG A 164 16.38 -0.47 23.62
CA ARG A 164 16.31 -1.85 24.16
C ARG A 164 14.88 -2.34 24.44
N ARG A 165 13.93 -1.41 24.58
CA ARG A 165 12.51 -1.69 24.81
C ARG A 165 11.71 -0.88 23.78
N PRO A 166 11.64 -1.34 22.52
CA PRO A 166 10.97 -0.62 21.45
C PRO A 166 9.52 -0.36 21.82
N ARG A 167 9.09 0.89 21.63
CA ARG A 167 7.70 1.33 21.84
C ARG A 167 7.09 1.72 20.50
N ALA A 168 5.82 1.44 20.34
CA ALA A 168 5.05 1.88 19.19
C ALA A 168 3.67 2.34 19.64
N GLU A 169 3.12 3.34 18.96
CA GLU A 169 1.85 3.97 19.32
C GLU A 169 0.99 4.24 18.09
N TRP A 170 -0.33 4.16 18.27
CA TRP A 170 -1.32 4.50 17.27
C TRP A 170 -1.62 6.01 17.31
N PHE A 171 -1.61 6.62 16.13
CA PHE A 171 -1.98 8.00 15.91
C PHE A 171 -3.11 8.09 14.89
N GLU A 172 -4.13 8.90 15.17
CA GLU A 172 -5.14 9.26 14.18
C GLU A 172 -4.68 10.52 13.42
N ARG A 173 -4.47 10.38 12.11
CA ARG A 173 -4.09 11.50 11.23
C ARG A 173 -5.29 12.32 10.82
N ARG A 174 -5.15 13.64 10.92
CA ARG A 174 -6.15 14.63 10.55
C ARG A 174 -5.90 15.13 9.13
N ALA A 175 -6.91 15.82 8.57
CA ALA A 175 -6.86 16.32 7.19
C ALA A 175 -5.75 17.36 6.95
N ASP A 176 -5.33 18.07 7.99
CA ASP A 176 -4.21 19.02 7.98
C ASP A 176 -2.84 18.34 8.16
N GLY A 177 -2.80 17.01 8.21
CA GLY A 177 -1.58 16.23 8.45
C GLY A 177 -1.16 16.15 9.91
N SER A 178 -1.84 16.80 10.86
CA SER A 178 -1.55 16.58 12.29
C SER A 178 -1.93 15.16 12.74
N GLY A 179 -1.40 14.72 13.88
CA GLY A 179 -1.73 13.43 14.49
C GLY A 179 -2.32 13.60 15.88
N VAL A 180 -3.24 12.73 16.29
CA VAL A 180 -3.76 12.66 17.66
C VAL A 180 -3.42 11.30 18.24
N ASP A 181 -2.80 11.28 19.40
CA ASP A 181 -2.42 10.04 20.07
C ASP A 181 -3.55 9.43 20.91
N SER A 182 -3.29 8.28 21.53
CA SER A 182 -4.28 7.54 22.32
C SER A 182 -4.79 8.32 23.55
N ALA A 183 -4.00 9.26 24.06
CA ALA A 183 -4.35 10.15 25.16
C ALA A 183 -5.08 11.43 24.70
N GLY A 184 -5.34 11.56 23.39
CA GLY A 184 -6.00 12.73 22.80
C GLY A 184 -5.07 13.94 22.62
N ARG A 185 -3.74 13.78 22.81
CA ARG A 185 -2.79 14.87 22.60
C ARG A 185 -2.54 15.05 21.11
N ARG A 186 -2.56 16.31 20.66
CA ARG A 186 -2.32 16.66 19.26
C ARG A 186 -0.83 16.90 19.00
N HIS A 187 -0.36 16.36 17.90
CA HIS A 187 1.02 16.42 17.41
C HIS A 187 1.05 17.11 16.04
N PRO A 188 2.02 18.00 15.79
CA PRO A 188 2.13 18.72 14.53
C PRO A 188 2.56 17.80 13.38
N VAL A 189 2.34 18.21 12.13
CA VAL A 189 2.59 17.37 10.94
C VAL A 189 4.08 17.03 10.79
N GLU A 190 4.96 17.94 11.18
CA GLU A 190 6.41 17.84 11.12
C GLU A 190 6.98 16.71 12.00
N ARG A 191 6.21 16.29 13.02
CA ARG A 191 6.59 15.16 13.89
C ARG A 191 6.64 13.84 13.11
N PHE A 192 5.89 13.72 12.02
CA PHE A 192 5.72 12.45 11.31
C PHE A 192 6.54 12.42 10.02
N PRO A 193 7.43 11.42 9.83
CA PRO A 193 8.13 11.25 8.58
C PRO A 193 7.18 11.07 7.39
N ARG A 194 7.16 12.03 6.47
CA ARG A 194 6.24 12.02 5.32
C ARG A 194 6.40 10.81 4.41
N LEU A 195 7.61 10.25 4.35
CA LEU A 195 7.96 9.09 3.55
C LEU A 195 7.92 7.78 4.35
N MET A 196 7.21 7.77 5.49
CA MET A 196 6.98 6.59 6.36
C MET A 196 8.23 6.04 7.04
N LEU A 197 9.39 6.61 6.77
CA LEU A 197 10.67 6.35 7.39
C LEU A 197 11.33 7.70 7.62
N ALA A 198 11.78 7.97 8.84
CA ALA A 198 12.60 9.14 9.12
C ALA A 198 13.83 9.12 8.19
N THR A 199 14.49 10.26 7.95
CA THR A 199 15.81 10.25 7.25
C THR A 199 16.86 11.15 7.88
N ASP A 200 16.58 11.66 9.09
CA ASP A 200 17.32 12.66 9.85
C ASP A 200 18.26 12.07 10.93
N TRP A 201 18.97 10.99 10.61
CA TRP A 201 19.89 10.34 11.56
C TRP A 201 21.06 11.27 11.88
N ARG A 202 21.67 11.10 13.06
CA ARG A 202 22.82 11.90 13.50
C ARG A 202 24.06 11.62 12.65
N GLU A 203 24.31 10.35 12.33
CA GLU A 203 25.49 9.97 11.56
C GLU A 203 25.25 10.08 10.05
N ARG A 204 26.27 10.54 9.31
CA ARG A 204 26.18 10.69 7.86
C ARG A 204 26.01 9.36 7.14
N SER A 205 26.62 8.30 7.65
CA SER A 205 26.47 6.93 7.13
C SER A 205 25.03 6.46 7.25
N GLU A 206 24.40 6.66 8.40
CA GLU A 206 23.03 6.27 8.68
C GLU A 206 22.03 7.01 7.78
N ARG A 207 22.19 8.33 7.65
CA ARG A 207 21.38 9.14 6.72
C ARG A 207 21.45 8.62 5.28
N ARG A 208 22.62 8.14 4.84
CA ARG A 208 22.79 7.57 3.49
C ARG A 208 22.02 6.27 3.33
N VAL A 209 22.02 5.41 4.34
CA VAL A 209 21.31 4.12 4.30
C VAL A 209 19.80 4.33 4.28
N ALA A 210 19.27 5.17 5.18
CA ALA A 210 17.85 5.52 5.22
C ALA A 210 17.38 6.15 3.89
N ARG A 211 18.17 7.09 3.35
CA ARG A 211 17.88 7.71 2.04
C ARG A 211 17.94 6.71 0.89
N ALA A 212 18.92 5.80 0.88
CA ALA A 212 19.03 4.77 -0.15
C ALA A 212 17.81 3.84 -0.13
N PHE A 213 17.27 3.54 1.04
CA PHE A 213 16.04 2.76 1.17
C PHE A 213 14.82 3.52 0.63
N VAL A 214 14.67 4.81 0.97
CA VAL A 214 13.61 5.66 0.41
C VAL A 214 13.70 5.74 -1.12
N GLU A 215 14.91 5.89 -1.69
CA GLU A 215 15.12 5.89 -3.13
C GLU A 215 14.77 4.54 -3.77
N TRP A 216 15.13 3.43 -3.12
CA TRP A 216 14.74 2.08 -3.54
C TRP A 216 13.22 1.88 -3.51
N TRP A 217 12.55 2.46 -2.51
CA TRP A 217 11.11 2.37 -2.32
C TRP A 217 10.30 3.37 -3.14
N ALA A 218 10.98 4.30 -3.83
CA ALA A 218 10.36 5.43 -4.51
C ALA A 218 9.18 5.07 -5.44
N PRO A 219 9.21 3.97 -6.23
CA PRO A 219 8.04 3.58 -7.02
C PRO A 219 6.77 3.38 -6.19
N ALA A 220 6.87 2.78 -5.01
CA ALA A 220 5.72 2.60 -4.13
C ALA A 220 5.31 3.93 -3.48
N LEU A 221 6.28 4.71 -3.01
CA LEU A 221 6.06 6.00 -2.33
C LEU A 221 5.35 7.03 -3.21
N LEU A 222 5.54 7.00 -4.53
CA LEU A 222 4.88 7.93 -5.47
C LEU A 222 3.34 7.83 -5.49
N GLN A 223 2.78 6.74 -4.95
CA GLN A 223 1.33 6.58 -4.77
C GLN A 223 0.77 7.41 -3.60
N LEU A 224 1.63 7.92 -2.71
CA LEU A 224 1.21 8.77 -1.60
C LEU A 224 0.67 10.11 -2.13
N GLN A 225 -0.44 10.56 -1.54
CA GLN A 225 -1.21 11.72 -2.02
C GLN A 225 -0.78 13.04 -1.39
N HIS A 226 -0.07 13.00 -0.27
CA HIS A 226 0.36 14.18 0.51
C HIS A 226 1.78 14.68 0.17
N LEU A 227 2.40 14.12 -0.87
CA LEU A 227 3.76 14.51 -1.29
C LEU A 227 3.77 15.90 -1.91
N GLU A 228 4.74 16.71 -1.54
CA GLU A 228 5.02 17.97 -2.21
C GLU A 228 5.64 17.74 -3.60
N ASP A 229 5.52 18.73 -4.48
CA ASP A 229 6.05 18.67 -5.85
C ASP A 229 7.56 18.42 -5.87
N ARG A 230 8.31 19.01 -4.93
CA ARG A 230 9.76 18.80 -4.82
C ARG A 230 10.09 17.35 -4.45
N GLU A 231 9.45 16.82 -3.42
CA GLU A 231 9.66 15.43 -2.98
C GLU A 231 9.25 14.45 -4.07
N ARG A 232 8.11 14.71 -4.73
CA ARG A 232 7.62 13.93 -5.85
C ARG A 232 8.64 13.90 -6.99
N ALA A 233 9.21 15.04 -7.38
CA ALA A 233 10.24 15.10 -8.41
C ALA A 233 11.55 14.37 -8.02
N GLU A 234 11.92 14.38 -6.74
CA GLU A 234 13.04 13.58 -6.22
C GLU A 234 12.75 12.07 -6.31
N LEU A 235 11.54 11.65 -5.90
CA LEU A 235 11.11 10.25 -5.97
C LEU A 235 10.91 9.77 -7.41
N GLU A 236 10.43 10.59 -8.34
CA GLU A 236 10.29 10.22 -9.77
C GLU A 236 11.64 9.88 -10.40
N ARG A 237 12.67 10.69 -10.12
CA ARG A 237 14.04 10.43 -10.57
C ARG A 237 14.60 9.14 -9.97
N ALA A 238 14.33 8.85 -8.70
CA ALA A 238 14.74 7.61 -8.05
C ALA A 238 13.96 6.40 -8.62
N ALA A 239 12.65 6.52 -8.77
CA ALA A 239 11.76 5.48 -9.29
C ALA A 239 12.08 5.08 -10.73
N ALA A 240 12.56 6.01 -11.56
CA ALA A 240 13.02 5.73 -12.92
C ALA A 240 14.15 4.68 -12.97
N ARG A 241 14.98 4.58 -11.92
CA ARG A 241 16.03 3.55 -11.82
C ARG A 241 15.45 2.14 -11.63
N ARG A 242 14.19 2.04 -11.18
CA ARG A 242 13.42 0.80 -11.01
C ARG A 242 12.26 0.77 -12.02
N ALA A 243 12.61 0.94 -13.30
CA ALA A 243 11.69 1.07 -14.43
C ALA A 243 10.52 0.07 -14.41
N SER A 244 10.79 -1.23 -14.19
CA SER A 244 9.75 -2.27 -14.19
C SER A 244 8.74 -2.11 -13.04
N THR A 245 9.21 -1.89 -11.81
CA THR A 245 8.33 -1.65 -10.64
C THR A 245 7.54 -0.35 -10.81
N MET A 246 8.20 0.72 -11.26
CA MET A 246 7.56 2.01 -11.52
C MET A 246 6.46 1.88 -12.58
N ALA A 247 6.73 1.18 -13.69
CA ALA A 247 5.75 1.01 -14.76
C ALA A 247 4.49 0.26 -14.32
N ARG A 248 4.62 -0.70 -13.39
CA ARG A 248 3.48 -1.41 -12.79
C ARG A 248 2.58 -0.50 -11.95
N LEU A 249 3.18 0.41 -11.21
CA LEU A 249 2.48 1.28 -10.24
C LEU A 249 2.07 2.64 -10.82
N PHE A 250 2.60 3.01 -11.99
CA PHE A 250 2.43 4.34 -12.61
C PHE A 250 0.97 4.79 -12.71
N ARG A 251 0.02 3.88 -12.97
CA ARG A 251 -1.41 4.22 -13.06
C ARG A 251 -1.98 4.77 -11.75
N LEU A 252 -1.34 4.45 -10.63
CA LEU A 252 -1.77 4.84 -9.29
C LEU A 252 -1.04 6.09 -8.76
N TYR A 253 -0.24 6.77 -9.58
CA TYR A 253 0.42 8.01 -9.19
C TYR A 253 -0.58 9.17 -9.27
N PRO A 254 -0.88 9.86 -8.15
CA PRO A 254 -1.87 10.94 -8.14
C PRO A 254 -1.48 12.16 -8.99
N LYS A 255 -0.17 12.38 -9.16
CA LYS A 255 0.43 13.48 -9.90
C LYS A 255 1.77 13.02 -10.48
N THR A 256 2.14 13.59 -11.63
CA THR A 256 3.46 13.45 -12.25
C THR A 256 4.09 14.85 -12.41
N ILE A 257 5.39 14.98 -12.13
CA ILE A 257 6.15 16.22 -12.32
C ILE A 257 7.00 16.17 -13.59
N ASP A 258 7.75 15.08 -13.79
CA ASP A 258 8.62 14.85 -14.94
C ASP A 258 8.08 13.70 -15.81
N GLU A 259 7.13 14.06 -16.67
CA GLU A 259 6.50 13.12 -17.61
C GLU A 259 7.52 12.47 -18.55
N GLN A 260 8.57 13.20 -18.93
CA GLN A 260 9.58 12.69 -19.85
C GLN A 260 10.37 11.55 -19.20
N THR A 261 10.86 11.75 -17.97
CA THR A 261 11.59 10.72 -17.23
C THR A 261 10.73 9.48 -17.02
N LEU A 262 9.47 9.64 -16.59
CA LEU A 262 8.58 8.49 -16.39
C LEU A 262 8.23 7.78 -17.70
N ARG A 263 8.04 8.52 -18.80
CA ARG A 263 7.82 7.95 -20.13
C ARG A 263 9.01 7.11 -20.58
N VAL A 264 10.23 7.63 -20.47
CA VAL A 264 11.46 6.91 -20.83
C VAL A 264 11.59 5.63 -20.01
N ALA A 265 11.42 5.71 -18.70
CA ALA A 265 11.50 4.55 -17.82
C ALA A 265 10.39 3.51 -18.12
N ARG A 266 9.19 3.92 -18.52
CA ARG A 266 8.14 2.98 -18.98
C ARG A 266 8.48 2.30 -20.31
N VAL A 267 9.12 3.01 -21.24
CA VAL A 267 9.63 2.40 -22.47
C VAL A 267 10.72 1.38 -22.14
N GLN A 268 11.66 1.72 -21.26
CA GLN A 268 12.68 0.80 -20.77
C GLN A 268 12.06 -0.47 -20.16
N ALA A 269 11.06 -0.32 -19.29
CA ALA A 269 10.35 -1.46 -18.68
C ALA A 269 9.72 -2.38 -19.73
N ARG A 270 9.11 -1.80 -20.78
CA ARG A 270 8.53 -2.58 -21.89
C ARG A 270 9.60 -3.32 -22.70
N MET A 271 10.76 -2.70 -22.92
CA MET A 271 11.89 -3.35 -23.59
C MET A 271 12.46 -4.49 -22.75
N GLN A 272 12.60 -4.31 -21.43
CA GLN A 272 13.03 -5.35 -20.49
C GLN A 272 12.08 -6.55 -20.49
N ALA A 273 10.76 -6.29 -20.48
CA ALA A 273 9.74 -7.35 -20.53
C ALA A 273 9.71 -8.12 -21.86
N SER A 274 10.26 -7.54 -22.95
CA SER A 274 10.31 -8.15 -24.28
C SER A 274 11.62 -8.91 -24.55
N GLY A 275 12.60 -8.84 -23.65
CA GLY A 275 13.85 -9.61 -23.72
C GLY A 275 13.70 -11.06 -23.22
N PRO A 276 14.67 -11.95 -23.47
CA PRO A 276 14.64 -13.32 -22.94
C PRO A 276 14.61 -13.28 -21.41
N ARG A 277 13.52 -13.80 -20.82
CA ARG A 277 13.25 -13.75 -19.38
C ARG A 277 14.30 -14.50 -18.58
N GLY A 278 15.18 -13.77 -17.89
CA GLY A 278 15.76 -14.25 -16.63
C GLY A 278 14.68 -14.19 -15.55
N ALA A 279 14.47 -15.30 -14.83
CA ALA A 279 13.48 -15.38 -13.77
C ALA A 279 13.79 -14.37 -12.66
N HIS A 280 13.12 -13.22 -12.68
CA HIS A 280 13.09 -12.29 -11.56
C HIS A 280 11.90 -12.63 -10.67
N TYR A 281 12.18 -12.74 -9.37
CA TYR A 281 11.19 -12.98 -8.32
C TYR A 281 10.11 -11.88 -8.35
N GLU A 282 8.86 -12.28 -8.58
CA GLU A 282 7.67 -11.46 -8.37
C GLU A 282 7.19 -11.68 -6.93
N GLU A 283 7.10 -10.61 -6.13
CA GLU A 283 6.55 -10.70 -4.77
C GLU A 283 5.10 -11.23 -4.76
N PRO A 284 4.69 -11.95 -3.70
CA PRO A 284 3.64 -12.98 -3.75
C PRO A 284 2.20 -12.46 -3.83
N PHE A 285 1.96 -11.15 -3.83
CA PHE A 285 0.60 -10.62 -3.92
C PHE A 285 0.07 -10.56 -5.37
N LEU A 286 0.87 -11.02 -6.33
CA LEU A 286 0.39 -11.51 -7.62
C LEU A 286 -0.07 -12.95 -7.44
N TRP A 287 -1.37 -13.15 -7.21
CA TRP A 287 -1.99 -14.46 -7.43
C TRP A 287 -1.83 -14.81 -8.92
N LEU A 288 -0.81 -15.62 -9.22
CA LEU A 288 -0.68 -16.32 -10.49
C LEU A 288 -1.93 -17.20 -10.69
N GLU A 289 -2.48 -17.08 -11.89
CA GLU A 289 -3.62 -17.76 -12.55
C GLU A 289 -4.39 -18.85 -11.79
#